data_AF-A0A414STV6-F1
#
_entry.id   AF-A0A414STV6-F1
#
_cell.length_a   1.000
_cell.length_b   1.000
_cell.length_c   1.000
_cell.angle_alpha   90.00
_cell.angle_beta   90.00
_cell.angle_gamma   90.00
#
_symmetry.space_group_name_H-M   'P 1'
#
loop_
_entity.id
_entity.type
_entity.pdbx_description
1 polymer ?
#
loop_
_entity_poly.entity_id
_entity_poly.type
_entity_poly.pdbx_seq_one_letter_code
_entity_poly.pdbx_strand_id
1 'polypeptide(L)'
;MKESKRIVTIGKGTVYRNLDILVDEGSLRKVEVPDGPNRFDFSLKNHYHVRCAKCGEVSDVDMDEIPDLLKQLRKKDSLSLQQNSGQ
;
A
#
# COMPACT_ATOMS: atom_id res chain seq x y z
N MET A 1 15.83 -33.70 12.66
CA MET A 1 15.79 -32.48 13.51
C MET A 1 14.67 -31.60 12.97
N LYS A 2 13.64 -31.28 13.76
CA LYS A 2 12.56 -30.37 13.34
C LYS A 2 12.87 -28.99 13.93
N GLU A 3 13.20 -28.03 13.08
CA GLU A 3 13.43 -26.64 13.49
C GLU A 3 12.12 -26.08 14.06
N SER A 4 12.07 -25.86 15.38
CA SER A 4 10.90 -25.26 16.03
C SER A 4 10.95 -23.75 15.79
N LYS A 5 10.30 -23.29 14.72
CA LYS A 5 10.11 -21.87 14.40
C LYS A 5 9.45 -21.19 15.61
N ARG A 6 10.24 -20.47 16.42
CA ARG A 6 9.73 -19.68 17.55
C ARG A 6 8.87 -18.55 16.97
N ILE A 7 7.56 -18.69 17.09
CA ILE A 7 6.63 -17.60 16.77
C ILE A 7 6.58 -16.72 18.02
N VAL A 8 7.21 -15.56 17.97
CA VAL A 8 7.01 -14.52 18.98
C VAL A 8 5.63 -13.91 18.71
N THR A 9 4.72 -14.02 19.68
CA THR A 9 3.39 -13.43 19.58
C THR A 9 3.49 -11.93 19.87
N ILE A 10 3.64 -11.13 18.81
CA ILE A 10 3.67 -9.66 18.90
C ILE A 10 2.24 -9.13 18.73
N GLY A 11 1.82 -8.19 19.58
CA GLY A 11 0.52 -7.54 19.46
C GLY A 11 0.44 -6.66 18.21
N LYS A 12 -0.74 -6.61 17.57
CA LYS A 12 -0.97 -5.77 16.38
C LYS A 12 -0.57 -4.31 16.61
N GLY A 13 -0.89 -3.74 17.77
CA GLY A 13 -0.53 -2.37 18.12
C GLY A 13 0.98 -2.11 18.10
N THR A 14 1.79 -3.08 18.56
CA THR A 14 3.26 -2.99 18.49
C THR A 14 3.75 -3.02 17.05
N VAL A 15 3.15 -3.86 16.20
CA VAL A 15 3.48 -3.91 14.76
C VAL A 15 3.17 -2.57 14.09
N TYR A 16 1.96 -2.04 14.25
CA TYR A 16 1.57 -0.76 13.64
C TYR A 16 2.45 0.41 14.12
N ARG A 17 2.78 0.48 15.42
CA ARG A 17 3.70 1.51 15.93
C ARG A 17 5.08 1.43 15.28
N ASN A 18 5.61 0.23 15.08
CA ASN A 18 6.91 0.08 14.43
C ASN A 18 6.83 0.44 12.94
N LEU A 19 5.73 0.11 12.25
CA LEU A 19 5.52 0.52 10.86
C LEU A 19 5.41 2.04 10.73
N ASP A 20 4.73 2.72 11.65
CA ASP A 20 4.67 4.19 11.66
C ASP A 20 6.07 4.81 11.90
N ILE A 21 6.89 4.25 12.80
CA ILE A 21 8.29 4.70 12.99
C ILE A 21 9.09 4.56 11.69
N LEU A 22 8.95 3.44 10.98
CA LEU A 22 9.65 3.24 9.70
C LEU A 22 9.16 4.19 8.60
N VAL A 23 7.92 4.65 8.67
CA VAL A 23 7.40 5.71 7.79
C VAL A 23 8.02 7.05 8.14
N ASP A 24 8.10 7.39 9.43
CA ASP A 24 8.73 8.63 9.91
C ASP A 24 10.22 8.69 9.55
N GLU A 25 10.90 7.54 9.54
CA GLU A 25 12.30 7.40 9.11
C GLU A 25 12.48 7.41 7.58
N GLY A 26 11.38 7.42 6.80
CA GLY A 26 11.40 7.39 5.34
C GLY A 26 11.77 6.02 4.75
N SER A 27 11.77 4.95 5.55
CA SER A 27 12.05 3.58 5.11
C SER A 27 10.81 2.88 4.53
N LEU A 28 9.62 3.35 4.88
CA LEU A 28 8.34 2.91 4.32
C LEU A 28 7.51 4.12 3.88
N ARG A 29 6.52 3.87 3.04
CA ARG A 29 5.44 4.84 2.77
C ARG A 29 4.13 4.31 3.31
N LYS A 30 3.29 5.21 3.79
CA LYS A 30 1.92 4.88 4.23
C LYS A 30 0.94 5.26 3.13
N VAL A 31 0.11 4.32 2.73
CA VAL A 31 -0.96 4.51 1.75
C VAL A 31 -2.30 4.42 2.47
N GLU A 32 -3.02 5.54 2.49
CA GLU A 32 -4.37 5.60 3.03
C GLU A 32 -5.35 4.97 2.03
N VAL A 33 -6.07 3.95 2.48
CA VAL A 33 -7.08 3.26 1.67
C VAL A 33 -8.46 3.66 2.17
N PRO A 34 -9.32 4.27 1.32
CA PRO A 34 -10.71 4.53 1.68
C PRO A 34 -11.41 3.23 2.09
N ASP A 35 -12.05 3.27 3.26
CA ASP A 35 -12.80 2.16 3.85
C ASP A 35 -11.98 0.90 4.15
N GLY A 36 -10.66 1.04 4.33
CA GLY A 36 -9.76 -0.08 4.62
C GLY A 36 -8.68 0.26 5.66
N PRO A 37 -7.97 -0.74 6.20
CA PRO A 37 -6.80 -0.48 7.03
C PRO A 37 -5.71 0.20 6.19
N ASN A 38 -4.93 1.07 6.85
CA ASN A 38 -3.74 1.66 6.25
C ASN A 38 -2.82 0.57 5.68
N ARG A 39 -2.30 0.83 4.49
CA ARG A 39 -1.27 0.02 3.86
C ARG A 39 0.09 0.68 4.02
N PHE A 40 1.13 -0.15 4.06
CA PHE A 40 2.51 0.30 4.19
C PHE A 40 3.30 -0.33 3.06
N ASP A 41 3.92 0.51 2.23
CA ASP A 41 4.71 0.09 1.08
C ASP A 41 6.19 0.19 1.40
N PHE A 42 6.92 -0.87 1.06
CA PHE A 42 8.38 -0.86 1.10
C PHE A 42 8.99 -0.09 -0.07
N SER A 43 8.29 -0.05 -1.21
CA SER A 43 8.77 0.68 -2.38
C SER A 43 8.58 2.19 -2.19
N LEU A 44 9.71 2.89 -2.10
CA LEU A 44 9.73 4.36 -2.10
C LEU A 44 9.62 4.94 -3.52
N LYS A 45 9.54 4.10 -4.55
CA LYS A 45 9.26 4.58 -5.91
C LYS A 45 7.76 4.74 -6.08
N ASN A 46 7.36 5.76 -6.83
CA ASN A 46 5.97 5.88 -7.24
C ASN A 46 5.61 4.68 -8.13
N HIS A 47 4.45 4.11 -7.86
CA HIS A 47 3.83 3.06 -8.64
C HIS A 47 2.33 3.14 -8.44
N TYR A 48 1.59 2.42 -9.27
CA TYR A 48 0.13 2.37 -9.21
C TYR A 48 -0.33 1.10 -8.50
N HIS A 49 -1.39 1.24 -7.73
CA HIS A 49 -2.15 0.14 -7.18
C HIS A 49 -3.51 0.05 -7.84
N VAL A 50 -3.93 -1.17 -8.17
CA VAL A 50 -5.30 -1.48 -8.60
C VAL A 50 -6.03 -2.18 -7.48
N ARG A 51 -7.31 -1.83 -7.27
CA ARG A 51 -8.21 -2.50 -6.34
C ARG A 51 -9.28 -3.26 -7.10
N CYS A 52 -9.44 -4.54 -6.83
CA CYS A 52 -10.51 -5.34 -7.39
C CYS A 52 -11.87 -4.86 -6.85
N ALA A 53 -12.77 -4.42 -7.73
CA ALA A 53 -14.11 -3.95 -7.34
C ALA A 53 -15.00 -5.06 -6.74
N LYS A 54 -14.69 -6.34 -7.00
CA LYS A 54 -15.47 -7.49 -6.53
C LYS A 54 -15.03 -8.00 -5.16
N CYS A 55 -13.72 -8.12 -4.92
CA CYS A 55 -13.18 -8.70 -3.68
C CYS A 55 -12.38 -7.71 -2.81
N GLY A 56 -12.06 -6.51 -3.33
CA GLY A 56 -11.28 -5.50 -2.61
C GLY A 56 -9.78 -5.78 -2.52
N GLU A 57 -9.29 -6.85 -3.14
CA GLU A 57 -7.86 -7.16 -3.23
C GLU A 57 -7.10 -6.03 -3.95
N VAL A 58 -5.91 -5.70 -3.45
CA VAL A 58 -5.06 -4.64 -4.01
C VAL A 58 -3.76 -5.26 -4.47
N SER A 59 -3.33 -4.91 -5.68
CA SER A 59 -2.11 -5.42 -6.31
C SER A 59 -1.35 -4.28 -7.00
N ASP A 60 -0.03 -4.41 -7.03
CA ASP A 60 0.87 -3.49 -7.72
C ASP A 60 0.70 -3.64 -9.23
N VAL A 61 0.80 -2.53 -9.95
CA VAL A 61 0.83 -2.51 -11.41
C VAL A 61 2.27 -2.29 -11.86
N ASP A 62 2.82 -3.29 -12.54
CA ASP A 62 4.13 -3.19 -13.19
C ASP A 62 3.99 -2.41 -14.51
N MET A 63 4.07 -1.08 -14.39
CA MET A 63 4.03 -0.18 -15.54
C MET A 63 4.78 1.12 -15.24
N ASP A 64 5.28 1.76 -16.29
CA ASP A 64 5.84 3.09 -16.19
C ASP A 64 4.79 4.12 -15.75
N GLU A 65 5.24 5.18 -15.07
CA GLU A 65 4.38 6.32 -14.76
C GLU A 65 3.80 6.89 -16.06
N ILE A 66 2.47 7.01 -16.13
CA ILE A 66 1.81 7.69 -17.23
C ILE A 66 1.63 9.16 -16.83
N PRO A 67 2.30 10.11 -17.51
CA PRO A 67 2.11 11.53 -17.25
C PRO A 67 0.65 11.91 -17.36
N ASP A 68 0.16 12.68 -16.39
CA ASP A 68 -1.22 13.19 -16.36
C ASP A 68 -2.31 12.11 -16.34
N LEU A 69 -2.01 10.83 -16.03
CA LEU A 69 -3.02 9.77 -15.95
C LEU A 69 -4.21 10.16 -15.07
N LEU A 70 -3.93 10.70 -13.88
CA LEU A 70 -4.97 11.17 -12.96
C LEU A 70 -5.84 12.28 -13.56
N LYS A 71 -5.29 13.14 -14.43
CA LYS A 71 -6.06 14.17 -15.16
C LYS A 71 -6.87 13.56 -16.30
N GLN A 72 -6.39 12.47 -16.89
CA GLN A 72 -7.04 11.78 -18.01
C GLN A 72 -8.16 10.83 -17.56
N LEU A 73 -8.15 10.39 -16.29
CA LEU A 73 -9.23 9.60 -15.70
C LEU A 73 -10.51 10.43 -15.61
N ARG A 74 -11.41 10.23 -16.58
CA ARG A 74 -12.78 10.74 -16.51
C ARG A 74 -13.52 9.93 -15.43
N LYS A 75 -14.30 10.60 -14.58
CA LYS A 75 -15.13 10.06 -13.46
C LYS A 75 -16.19 8.99 -13.84
N LYS A 76 -15.97 8.18 -14.87
CA LYS A 76 -16.99 7.29 -15.42
C LYS A 76 -16.92 5.84 -14.94
N ASP A 77 -15.81 5.39 -14.39
CA ASP A 77 -15.62 3.97 -14.11
C ASP A 77 -15.48 3.68 -12.63
N SER A 78 -16.10 2.58 -12.19
CA SER A 78 -16.10 2.06 -10.82
C SER A 78 -14.73 1.59 -10.32
N LEU A 79 -13.64 2.00 -10.98
CA LEU A 79 -12.26 1.68 -10.62
C LEU A 79 -11.62 2.86 -9.89
N SER A 80 -11.10 2.59 -8.69
CA SER A 80 -10.24 3.52 -7.97
C SER A 80 -8.78 3.21 -8.32
N LEU A 81 -8.12 4.12 -9.02
CA LEU A 81 -6.65 4.12 -9.15
C LEU A 81 -6.07 4.89 -7.96
N GLN A 82 -5.23 4.23 -7.17
CA GLN A 82 -4.43 4.89 -6.16
C GLN A 82 -3.00 4.97 -6.69
N GLN A 83 -2.58 6.17 -7.04
CA GLN A 83 -1.16 6.46 -7.25
C GLN A 83 -0.55 6.79 -5.90
N ASN A 84 0.60 6.21 -5.61
CA ASN A 84 1.39 6.59 -4.44
C ASN A 84 1.76 8.07 -4.58
N SER A 85 0.96 8.94 -3.97
CA SER A 85 1.19 10.38 -3.95
C SER A 85 2.22 10.60 -2.85
N GLY A 86 3.45 10.91 -3.24
CA GLY A 86 4.46 11.35 -2.28
C GLY A 86 3.96 12.59 -1.55
N GLN A 87 3.94 12.52 -0.23
CA GLN A 87 4.42 13.65 0.56
C GLN A 87 5.93 13.49 0.73
#